data_AF-A0A4P7SUR3-F1
#
_entry.id   AF-A0A4P7SUR3-F1
#
_cell.length_a   1.000
_cell.length_b   1.000
_cell.length_c   1.000
_cell.angle_alpha   90.00
_cell.angle_beta   90.00
_cell.angle_gamma   90.00
#
_symmetry.space_group_name_H-M   'P 1'
#
loop_
_entity.id
_entity.type
_entity.pdbx_description
1 polymer ?
#
loop_
_entity_poly.entity_id
_entity_poly.type
_entity_poly.pdbx_seq_one_letter_code
_entity_poly.pdbx_strand_id
1 'polypeptide(L)' 'MIIRHDDWSRLIGATVEIRRQGDPVRTGRVDHATKDSNILWLAQEGNNPRKMIDKAQGYEAWAVSALIR' A
#
# COMPACT_ATOMS: atom_id res chain seq x y z
N MET A 1 -14.39 -4.45 6.20
CA MET A 1 -13.70 -5.47 5.39
C MET A 1 -12.51 -4.83 4.71
N ILE A 2 -11.33 -5.45 4.76
CA ILE A 2 -10.16 -5.05 3.96
C ILE A 2 -10.20 -5.80 2.63
N ILE A 3 -9.92 -5.11 1.53
CA ILE A 3 -9.95 -5.68 0.17
C ILE A 3 -8.63 -5.39 -0.54
N ARG A 4 -8.21 -6.30 -1.41
CA ARG A 4 -7.02 -6.12 -2.24
C ARG A 4 -7.30 -5.05 -3.30
N HIS A 5 -6.34 -4.15 -3.49
CA HIS A 5 -6.38 -3.16 -4.56
C HIS A 5 -5.21 -3.38 -5.52
N ASP A 6 -5.52 -3.53 -6.80
CA ASP A 6 -4.50 -3.59 -7.85
C ASP A 6 -4.16 -2.19 -8.39
N ASP A 7 -5.07 -1.22 -8.32
CA ASP A 7 -4.77 0.18 -8.68
C ASP A 7 -4.22 0.97 -7.49
N TRP A 8 -2.90 0.89 -7.28
CA TRP A 8 -2.21 1.55 -6.17
C TRP A 8 -2.19 3.07 -6.27
N SER A 9 -2.35 3.64 -7.46
CA SER A 9 -2.44 5.10 -7.65
C SER A 9 -3.62 5.73 -6.90
N ARG A 10 -4.71 4.98 -6.70
CA ARG A 10 -5.90 5.41 -5.95
C ARG A 10 -5.75 5.32 -4.43
N LEU A 11 -4.66 4.71 -3.95
CA LEU A 11 -4.43 4.50 -2.53
C LEU A 11 -3.66 5.64 -1.86
N ILE A 12 -3.20 6.65 -2.62
CA ILE A 12 -2.46 7.78 -2.06
C ILE A 12 -3.28 8.44 -0.94
N GLY A 13 -2.68 8.55 0.25
CA GLY A 13 -3.31 9.07 1.46
C GLY A 13 -4.05 8.04 2.31
N ALA A 14 -4.39 6.86 1.77
CA ALA A 14 -5.05 5.80 2.51
C ALA A 14 -4.07 5.00 3.39
N THR A 15 -4.58 4.45 4.50
CA THR A 15 -3.87 3.44 5.28
C THR A 15 -4.10 2.07 4.67
N VAL A 16 -3.01 1.35 4.41
CA VAL A 16 -3.04 0.03 3.77
C VAL A 16 -2.25 -0.99 4.59
N GLU A 17 -2.71 -2.23 4.54
CA GLU A 17 -1.93 -3.40 4.93
C GLU A 17 -1.18 -3.92 3.71
N ILE A 18 0.14 -3.96 3.80
CA ILE A 18 1.01 -4.58 2.80
C ILE A 18 1.18 -6.04 3.15
N ARG A 19 0.89 -6.90 2.17
CA ARG A 19 1.14 -8.34 2.25
C ARG A 19 2.15 -8.79 1.23
N ARG A 20 2.76 -9.94 1.45
CA ARG A 20 3.58 -10.64 0.45
C ARG A 20 3.17 -12.09 0.44
N GLN A 21 2.71 -12.58 -0.71
CA GLN A 21 2.19 -13.96 -0.84
C GLN A 21 1.10 -14.29 0.20
N GLY A 22 0.23 -13.32 0.50
CA GLY A 22 -0.85 -13.47 1.48
C GLY A 22 -0.47 -13.16 2.94
N ASP A 23 0.83 -13.10 3.29
CA ASP A 23 1.27 -12.83 4.66
C ASP A 23 1.41 -11.33 4.94
N PRO A 24 0.87 -10.80 6.06
CA PRO A 24 1.06 -9.42 6.46
C PRO A 24 2.53 -9.08 6.71
N VAL A 25 3.01 -8.01 6.08
CA VAL A 25 4.39 -7.52 6.22
C VAL A 25 4.45 -6.22 7.02
N ARG A 26 3.54 -5.28 6.74
CA ARG A 26 3.47 -3.97 7.42
C ARG A 26 2.16 -3.27 7.10
N THR A 27 1.63 -2.51 8.05
CA THR A 27 0.61 -1.49 7.80
C THR A 27 1.23 -0.09 7.73
N GLY A 28 0.73 0.78 6.87
CA GLY A 28 1.16 2.17 6.80
C GLY A 28 0.32 3.03 5.88
N ARG A 29 0.47 4.36 5.99
CA ARG A 29 -0.19 5.32 5.10
C ARG A 29 0.59 5.44 3.79
N VAL A 30 -0.10 5.37 2.66
CA VAL A 30 0.52 5.57 1.33
C VAL A 30 0.82 7.05 1.15
N ASP A 31 2.10 7.35 0.96
CA ASP A 31 2.62 8.70 0.67
C ASP A 31 2.55 9.00 -0.83
N HIS A 32 2.91 8.03 -1.67
CA HIS A 32 2.91 8.17 -3.11
C HIS A 32 2.73 6.83 -3.81
N ALA A 33 2.30 6.84 -5.07
CA ALA A 33 2.29 5.66 -5.93
C ALA A 33 2.56 6.08 -7.37
N THR A 34 3.22 5.21 -8.14
CA THR A 34 3.43 5.44 -9.57
C THR A 34 2.09 5.37 -10.32
N LYS A 35 2.00 6.10 -11.43
CA LYS A 35 0.78 6.15 -12.27
C LYS A 35 0.40 4.78 -12.86
N ASP A 36 1.39 3.93 -13.10
CA ASP A 36 1.18 2.55 -13.57
C ASP A 36 0.83 1.56 -12.43
N SER A 37 0.74 2.04 -11.19
CA SER A 37 0.35 1.26 -10.02
C SER A 37 1.27 0.06 -9.72
N ASN A 38 2.53 0.10 -10.17
CA ASN A 38 3.52 -0.94 -9.89
C ASN A 38 4.32 -0.70 -8.60
N ILE A 39 4.50 0.56 -8.20
CA ILE A 39 5.28 0.93 -7.02
C ILE A 39 4.46 1.88 -6.16
N LEU A 40 4.50 1.68 -4.84
CA LEU A 40 4.02 2.65 -3.86
C LEU A 40 5.07 2.94 -2.80
N TRP A 41 4.94 4.07 -2.14
CA TRP A 41 5.73 4.45 -0.98
C TRP A 41 4.81 4.59 0.22
N LEU A 42 5.15 3.90 1.30
CA LEU A 42 4.60 4.18 2.62
C LEU A 42 5.31 5.38 3.22
N ALA A 43 4.56 6.27 3.85
CA ALA A 43 5.08 7.41 4.60
C ALA A 43 5.99 6.94 5.76
N GLN A 44 6.86 7.84 6.22
CA GLN A 44 7.55 7.62 7.49
C GLN A 44 6.55 7.63 8.65
N GLU A 45 6.71 6.71 9.60
CA GLU A 45 5.87 6.62 10.79
C GLU A 45 6.72 6.27 12.02
N GLY A 46 6.97 7.27 12.88
CA GLY A 46 7.91 7.12 14.00
C GLY A 46 9.30 6.73 13.50
N ASN A 47 9.83 5.62 14.03
CA ASN A 47 11.14 5.06 13.66
C ASN A 47 11.11 4.24 12.36
N ASN A 48 9.94 4.07 11.75
CA ASN A 48 9.81 3.36 10.49
C ASN A 48 10.08 4.33 9.33
N PRO A 49 11.19 4.16 8.57
CA PRO A 49 11.47 5.05 7.46
C PRO A 49 10.44 4.88 6.35
N ARG A 50 10.33 5.91 5.51
CA ARG A 50 9.61 5.86 4.24
C ARG A 50 10.07 4.63 3.46
N LYS A 51 9.13 3.79 3.01
CA LYS A 51 9.46 2.49 2.40
C LYS A 51 8.81 2.35 1.04
N MET A 52 9.63 2.06 0.04
CA MET A 52 9.17 1.67 -1.28
C MET A 52 8.69 0.21 -1.26
N ILE A 53 7.55 -0.04 -1.89
CA ILE A 53 6.91 -1.34 -2.05
C ILE A 53 6.71 -1.56 -3.55
N ASP A 54 7.17 -2.70 -4.05
CA ASP A 54 7.15 -3.03 -5.48
C ASP A 54 6.31 -4.28 -5.73
N LYS A 55 5.28 -4.13 -6.56
CA LYS A 55 4.37 -5.22 -6.93
C LYS A 55 5.11 -6.38 -7.62
N ALA A 56 6.16 -6.09 -8.38
CA ALA A 56 6.97 -7.11 -9.06
C ALA A 56 7.69 -8.05 -8.07
N GLN A 57 7.87 -7.63 -6.82
CA GLN A 57 8.44 -8.45 -5.75
C GLN A 57 7.40 -9.32 -5.02
N GLY A 58 6.15 -9.34 -5.51
CA GLY A 58 5.03 -10.11 -4.97
C GLY A 58 4.31 -9.41 -3.81
N TYR A 59 4.48 -8.09 -3.68
CA TYR A 59 3.76 -7.31 -2.69
C TYR A 59 2.33 -6.98 -3.13
N GLU A 60 1.43 -6.94 -2.17
CA GLU A 60 0.01 -6.65 -2.32
C GLU A 60 -0.37 -5.51 -1.39
N ALA A 61 -1.36 -4.69 -1.77
CA ALA A 61 -1.91 -3.64 -0.94
C ALA A 61 -3.39 -3.91 -0.65
N TRP A 62 -3.75 -3.86 0.63
CA TRP A 62 -5.10 -4.09 1.11
C TRP A 62 -5.61 -2.88 1.89
N ALA A 63 -6.78 -2.36 1.53
CA ALA A 63 -7.36 -1.17 2.17
C ALA A 63 -8.81 -1.42 2.61
N VAL A 64 -9.31 -0.61 3.55
CA VAL A 64 -10.71 -0.69 3.97
C VAL A 64 -11.61 -0.13 2.87
N SER A 65 -12.59 -0.90 2.44
CA SER A 65 -13.54 -0.55 1.36
C SER A 65 -14.38 0.72 1.59
N ALA A 66 -14.33 1.34 2.78
CA ALA A 66 -15.15 2.49 3.13
C ALA A 66 -14.65 3.83 2.56
N LEU A 67 -13.48 3.87 1.91
CA LEU A 67 -12.77 5.12 1.63
C LEU A 67 -12.21 5.23 0.21
N ILE A 68 -12.97 4.92 -0.83
CA ILE A 68 -12.68 5.42 -2.18
C ILE A 68 -14.02 5.77 -2.83
N ARG A 69 -14.39 7.05 -2.80
CA ARG A 69 -15.45 7.64 -3.64
C ARG A 69 -14.80 8.47 -4.72
#